data_AF-A0AAD6QBD7-F1
#
_entry.id   AF-A0AAD6QBD7-F1
#
_cell.length_a   1.000
_cell.length_b   1.000
_cell.length_c   1.000
_cell.angle_alpha   90.00
_cell.angle_beta   90.00
_cell.angle_gamma   90.00
#
_symmetry.space_group_name_H-M   'P 1'
#
loop_
_entity.id
_entity.type
_entity.pdbx_description
1 polymer ?
#
loop_
_entity_poly.entity_id
_entity_poly.type
_entity_poly.pdbx_seq_one_letter_code
_entity_poly.pdbx_strand_id
1 'polypeptide(L)'
;MPADTSSEELSALYREAESLQNSVVSGFQLATAAGPLCDEPMWGLAFVVEACINPLAEKLDDSESNQQSEQYAIFTGQVMTAVKDACRSAVLQKKPRLVEAMYFCELNTPPEYLGSMYAVLNQKRAQVLNEEMQEGFALFSVQAYVPVSESFGFAEDLRRKTAGAASALLVLSHWEELSEDPFFVPKTEEEIEEFGDGSSVLPNTARKLIDAVRRRKGLPVEEKVVQFATKQRTRARKV
;
A
#
# COMPACT_ATOMS: atom_id res chain seq x y z
N MET A 1 -43.29 36.89 -6.84
CA MET A 1 -42.05 36.94 -7.65
C MET A 1 -40.89 36.66 -6.73
N PRO A 2 -40.42 35.40 -6.72
CA PRO A 2 -39.02 35.14 -7.04
C PRO A 2 -38.86 33.78 -7.76
N ALA A 3 -38.48 33.79 -9.03
CA ALA A 3 -38.05 32.61 -9.76
C ALA A 3 -37.37 33.13 -11.03
N ASP A 4 -36.05 33.02 -11.11
CA ASP A 4 -35.24 32.96 -12.35
C ASP A 4 -33.72 33.00 -12.06
N THR A 5 -33.29 33.32 -10.84
CA THR A 5 -31.85 33.37 -10.47
C THR A 5 -31.15 32.01 -10.40
N SER A 6 -31.87 30.87 -10.29
CA SER A 6 -31.22 29.55 -10.11
C SER A 6 -30.68 28.91 -11.39
N SER A 7 -31.23 29.24 -12.57
CA SER A 7 -30.83 28.55 -13.82
C SER A 7 -29.49 29.06 -14.36
N GLU A 8 -29.23 30.35 -14.26
CA GLU A 8 -27.98 30.96 -14.74
C GLU A 8 -26.81 30.59 -13.83
N GLU A 9 -27.01 30.61 -12.51
CA GLU A 9 -26.02 30.18 -11.51
C GLU A 9 -25.62 28.71 -11.70
N LEU A 10 -26.60 27.80 -11.90
CA LEU A 10 -26.31 26.40 -12.20
C LEU A 10 -25.51 26.25 -13.49
N SER A 11 -25.85 27.01 -14.53
CA SER A 11 -25.12 26.95 -15.81
C SER A 11 -23.66 27.44 -15.70
N ALA A 12 -23.40 28.44 -14.85
CA ALA A 12 -22.07 28.94 -14.57
C ALA A 12 -21.24 27.90 -13.79
N LEU A 13 -21.84 27.28 -12.77
CA LEU A 13 -21.23 26.18 -12.00
C LEU A 13 -20.89 24.98 -12.89
N TYR A 14 -21.76 24.62 -13.83
CA TYR A 14 -21.48 23.54 -14.79
C TYR A 14 -20.29 23.85 -15.70
N ARG A 15 -20.17 25.09 -16.20
CA ARG A 15 -19.01 25.50 -17.02
C ARG A 15 -17.71 25.50 -16.22
N GLU A 16 -17.78 25.93 -14.97
CA GLU A 16 -16.62 25.88 -14.06
C GLU A 16 -16.21 24.44 -13.77
N ALA A 17 -17.17 23.55 -13.50
CA ALA A 17 -16.92 22.12 -13.32
C ALA A 17 -16.24 21.48 -14.54
N GLU A 18 -16.73 21.79 -15.75
CA GLU A 18 -16.17 21.32 -17.00
C GLU A 18 -14.72 21.80 -17.19
N SER A 19 -14.43 23.05 -16.82
CA SER A 19 -13.07 23.60 -16.89
C SER A 19 -12.07 22.89 -15.95
N LEU A 20 -12.55 22.40 -14.80
CA LEU A 20 -11.74 21.72 -13.79
C LEU A 20 -11.62 20.21 -14.00
N GLN A 21 -12.39 19.64 -14.93
CA GLN A 21 -12.44 18.20 -15.18
C GLN A 21 -11.05 17.59 -15.42
N ASN A 22 -10.24 18.24 -16.26
CA ASN A 22 -8.88 17.77 -16.58
C ASN A 22 -7.98 17.76 -15.34
N SER A 23 -8.10 18.78 -14.48
CA SER A 23 -7.35 18.87 -13.23
C SER A 23 -7.76 17.78 -12.24
N VAL A 24 -9.05 17.44 -12.17
CA VAL A 24 -9.52 16.33 -11.32
C VAL A 24 -8.97 15.00 -11.82
N VAL A 25 -9.02 14.74 -13.14
CA VAL A 25 -8.50 13.50 -13.73
C VAL A 25 -6.99 13.39 -13.51
N SER A 26 -6.22 14.46 -13.73
CA SER A 26 -4.77 14.46 -13.49
C SER A 26 -4.43 14.27 -12.01
N GLY A 27 -5.16 14.93 -11.09
CA GLY A 27 -4.99 14.73 -9.65
C GLY A 27 -5.26 13.29 -9.23
N PHE A 28 -6.31 12.67 -9.78
CA PHE A 28 -6.65 11.27 -9.55
C PHE A 28 -5.60 10.29 -10.10
N GLN A 29 -5.08 10.55 -11.29
CA GLN A 29 -3.99 9.75 -11.87
C GLN A 29 -2.71 9.82 -11.02
N LEU A 30 -2.36 11.02 -10.54
CA LEU A 30 -1.21 11.19 -9.64
C LEU A 30 -1.41 10.47 -8.30
N ALA A 31 -2.63 10.44 -7.78
CA ALA A 31 -2.95 9.72 -6.56
C ALA A 31 -2.83 8.20 -6.74
N THR A 32 -3.44 7.67 -7.81
CA THR A 32 -3.48 6.23 -8.10
C THR A 32 -2.12 5.66 -8.52
N ALA A 33 -1.29 6.44 -9.22
CA ALA A 33 0.07 6.04 -9.54
C ALA A 33 1.00 6.01 -8.33
N ALA A 34 0.78 6.87 -7.33
CA ALA A 34 1.59 6.98 -6.12
C ALA A 34 0.71 6.87 -4.86
N GLY A 35 0.45 5.64 -4.46
CA GLY A 35 -0.35 5.32 -3.29
C GLY A 35 0.26 5.80 -1.97
N PRO A 36 -0.56 5.94 -0.91
CA PRO A 36 -0.16 6.59 0.34
C PRO A 36 0.83 5.79 1.20
N LEU A 37 0.99 4.48 0.96
CA LEU A 37 1.85 3.62 1.78
C LEU A 37 3.33 3.69 1.39
N CYS A 38 3.63 3.55 0.09
CA CYS A 38 4.98 3.37 -0.42
C CYS A 38 5.23 4.13 -1.74
N ASP A 39 4.37 5.07 -2.14
CA ASP A 39 4.36 5.67 -3.48
C ASP A 39 4.38 4.62 -4.60
N GLU A 40 3.67 3.51 -4.41
CA GLU A 40 3.46 2.48 -5.42
C GLU A 40 2.05 2.59 -6.02
N PRO A 41 1.81 2.09 -7.24
CA PRO A 41 0.49 2.08 -7.84
C PRO A 41 -0.53 1.39 -6.95
N MET A 42 -1.71 2.00 -6.79
CA MET A 42 -2.80 1.42 -6.02
C MET A 42 -3.56 0.39 -6.87
N TRP A 43 -3.92 -0.75 -6.27
CA TRP A 43 -4.63 -1.85 -6.91
C TRP A 43 -5.90 -2.22 -6.13
N GLY A 44 -6.93 -2.70 -6.85
CA GLY A 44 -8.15 -3.22 -6.23
C GLY A 44 -9.07 -2.17 -5.58
N LEU A 45 -8.92 -0.88 -5.92
CA LEU A 45 -9.72 0.21 -5.35
C LEU A 45 -10.77 0.73 -6.34
N ALA A 46 -11.96 1.02 -5.83
CA ALA A 46 -13.01 1.74 -6.55
C ALA A 46 -13.25 3.08 -5.86
N PHE A 47 -12.97 4.19 -6.56
CA PHE A 47 -13.23 5.53 -6.06
C PHE A 47 -14.61 5.99 -6.53
N VAL A 48 -15.45 6.41 -5.58
CA VAL A 48 -16.70 7.11 -5.86
C VAL A 48 -16.48 8.56 -5.47
N VAL A 49 -16.54 9.46 -6.46
CA VAL A 49 -16.31 10.88 -6.26
C VAL A 49 -17.64 11.58 -6.07
N GLU A 50 -17.85 12.13 -4.89
CA GLU A 50 -18.95 13.05 -4.60
C GLU A 50 -18.39 14.47 -4.59
N ALA A 51 -18.79 15.27 -5.58
CA ALA A 51 -18.33 16.64 -5.73
C ALA A 51 -19.43 17.62 -5.35
N CYS A 52 -19.11 18.55 -4.45
CA CYS A 52 -19.95 19.70 -4.14
C CYS A 52 -19.21 20.97 -4.53
N ILE A 53 -19.76 21.70 -5.49
CA ILE A 53 -19.22 23.00 -5.90
C ILE A 53 -20.02 24.06 -5.15
N ASN A 54 -19.38 24.68 -4.17
CA ASN A 54 -19.95 25.85 -3.52
C ASN A 54 -19.44 27.08 -4.29
N PRO A 55 -20.31 27.89 -4.90
CA PRO A 55 -19.88 29.18 -5.43
C PRO A 55 -19.22 29.95 -4.28
N LEU A 56 -18.06 30.57 -4.55
CA LEU A 56 -17.42 31.50 -3.62
C LEU A 56 -18.45 32.56 -3.28
N ALA A 57 -19.06 32.45 -2.09
CA ALA A 57 -19.93 33.48 -1.59
C ALA A 57 -19.08 34.75 -1.44
N GLU A 58 -19.38 35.76 -2.26
CA GLU A 58 -19.07 37.17 -1.97
C GLU A 58 -19.76 37.56 -0.65
N LYS A 59 -19.22 37.11 0.49
CA LYS A 59 -19.59 37.57 1.82
C LYS A 59 -18.38 37.56 2.74
N LEU A 60 -17.46 38.47 2.47
CA LEU A 60 -16.63 39.08 3.50
C LEU A 60 -16.81 40.59 3.39
N ASP A 61 -17.74 41.06 4.22
CA ASP A 61 -17.93 42.40 4.78
C ASP A 61 -17.63 43.64 3.90
N ASP A 62 -18.71 44.39 3.66
CA ASP A 62 -18.69 45.83 3.40
C ASP A 62 -17.79 46.57 4.40
N SER A 63 -16.56 46.88 4.02
CA SER A 63 -15.75 47.97 4.59
C SER A 63 -14.58 48.30 3.67
N GLU A 64 -14.83 49.25 2.79
CA GLU A 64 -13.88 50.14 2.09
C GLU A 64 -12.37 49.79 2.14
N SER A 65 -11.86 49.18 1.07
CA SER A 65 -10.66 49.68 0.40
C SER A 65 -10.48 49.00 -0.97
N ASN A 66 -10.71 49.81 -1.99
CA ASN A 66 -10.43 49.55 -3.40
C ASN A 66 -8.91 49.34 -3.60
N GLN A 67 -8.46 48.09 -3.73
CA GLN A 67 -7.17 47.72 -4.33
C GLN A 67 -7.17 46.22 -4.68
N GLN A 68 -7.35 45.96 -5.98
CA GLN A 68 -7.17 44.68 -6.65
C GLN A 68 -8.05 43.54 -6.12
N SER A 69 -9.22 43.38 -6.75
CA SER A 69 -9.79 42.05 -6.96
C SER A 69 -8.82 41.22 -7.80
N GLU A 70 -7.69 40.81 -7.21
CA GLU A 70 -6.87 39.74 -7.76
C GLU A 70 -7.82 38.55 -7.83
N GLN A 71 -8.19 38.24 -9.06
CA GLN A 71 -8.94 37.07 -9.45
C GLN A 71 -8.33 35.87 -8.72
N TYR A 72 -8.94 35.46 -7.60
CA TYR A 72 -8.71 34.17 -6.95
C TYR A 72 -9.27 33.08 -7.87
N ALA A 73 -8.71 33.01 -9.09
CA ALA A 73 -8.97 31.91 -10.00
C ALA A 73 -8.46 30.67 -9.30
N ILE A 74 -9.34 29.69 -9.13
CA ILE A 74 -8.98 28.33 -8.74
C ILE A 74 -7.85 27.90 -9.66
N PHE A 75 -6.63 27.85 -9.13
CA PHE A 75 -5.48 27.45 -9.93
C PHE A 75 -5.61 25.95 -10.17
N THR A 76 -5.56 25.53 -11.43
CA THR A 76 -5.71 24.12 -11.83
C THR A 76 -4.77 23.19 -11.04
N GLY A 77 -3.56 23.64 -10.70
CA GLY A 77 -2.63 22.88 -9.87
C GLY A 77 -3.05 22.72 -8.40
N GLN A 78 -3.80 23.68 -7.83
CA GLN A 78 -4.34 23.54 -6.47
C GLN A 78 -5.42 22.46 -6.43
N VAL A 79 -6.28 22.39 -7.45
CA VAL A 79 -7.29 21.33 -7.58
C VAL A 79 -6.64 19.96 -7.72
N MET A 80 -5.59 19.85 -8.54
CA MET A 80 -4.85 18.59 -8.70
C MET A 80 -4.29 18.08 -7.37
N THR A 81 -3.63 18.95 -6.60
CA THR A 81 -3.08 18.60 -5.28
C THR A 81 -4.19 18.25 -4.29
N ALA A 82 -5.27 19.04 -4.25
CA ALA A 82 -6.40 18.79 -3.36
C ALA A 82 -7.07 17.43 -3.64
N VAL A 83 -7.30 17.10 -4.92
CA VAL A 83 -7.85 15.80 -5.33
C VAL A 83 -6.89 14.67 -4.96
N LYS A 84 -5.58 14.86 -5.17
CA LYS A 84 -4.57 13.87 -4.81
C LYS A 84 -4.58 13.57 -3.31
N ASP A 85 -4.59 14.61 -2.47
CA ASP A 85 -4.55 14.48 -1.02
C ASP A 85 -5.88 13.93 -0.47
N ALA A 86 -7.00 14.30 -1.07
CA ALA A 86 -8.31 13.74 -0.75
C ALA A 86 -8.35 12.22 -1.03
N CYS A 87 -7.88 11.78 -2.20
CA CYS A 87 -7.80 10.36 -2.54
C CYS A 87 -6.89 9.59 -1.57
N ARG A 88 -5.71 10.13 -1.25
CA ARG A 88 -4.77 9.52 -0.30
C ARG A 88 -5.38 9.40 1.09
N SER A 89 -6.06 10.43 1.56
CA SER A 89 -6.72 10.45 2.87
C SER A 89 -7.87 9.44 2.93
N ALA A 90 -8.69 9.35 1.88
CA ALA A 90 -9.78 8.38 1.78
C ALA A 90 -9.26 6.93 1.86
N VAL A 91 -8.15 6.63 1.20
CA VAL A 91 -7.53 5.30 1.25
C VAL A 91 -6.98 4.99 2.64
N LEU A 92 -6.28 5.93 3.28
CA LEU A 92 -5.74 5.74 4.63
C LEU A 92 -6.83 5.49 5.69
N GLN A 93 -8.00 6.12 5.55
CA GLN A 93 -9.14 5.90 6.44
C GLN A 93 -9.70 4.48 6.36
N LYS A 94 -9.55 3.80 5.21
CA LYS A 94 -10.05 2.43 4.98
C LYS A 94 -9.07 1.33 5.38
N LYS A 95 -7.97 1.66 6.11
CA LYS A 95 -6.94 0.71 6.57
C LYS A 95 -6.38 -0.12 5.39
N PRO A 96 -5.65 0.52 4.46
CA PRO A 96 -5.19 -0.14 3.25
C PRO A 96 -4.24 -1.29 3.58
N ARG A 97 -4.28 -2.34 2.76
CA ARG A 97 -3.40 -3.51 2.85
C ARG A 97 -2.41 -3.52 1.70
N LEU A 98 -1.28 -4.20 1.93
CA LEU A 98 -0.27 -4.38 0.89
C LEU A 98 -0.72 -5.51 -0.03
N VAL A 99 -0.52 -5.32 -1.33
CA VAL A 99 -0.78 -6.36 -2.32
C VAL A 99 0.57 -6.87 -2.81
N GLU A 100 0.81 -8.17 -2.64
CA GLU A 100 2.03 -8.84 -3.11
C GLU A 100 1.76 -9.50 -4.46
N ALA A 101 2.78 -9.57 -5.32
CA ALA A 101 2.71 -10.43 -6.49
C ALA A 101 2.98 -11.88 -6.07
N MET A 102 2.25 -12.80 -6.70
CA MET A 102 2.40 -14.24 -6.50
C MET A 102 2.90 -14.90 -7.79
N TYR A 103 3.98 -15.66 -7.67
CA TYR A 103 4.42 -16.57 -8.71
C TYR A 103 3.67 -17.89 -8.60
N PHE A 104 3.14 -18.37 -9.71
CA PHE A 104 2.83 -19.78 -9.87
C PHE A 104 4.15 -20.53 -10.09
N CYS A 105 4.41 -21.49 -9.20
CA CYS A 105 5.60 -22.30 -9.19
C CYS A 105 5.23 -23.75 -9.51
N GLU A 106 5.82 -24.28 -10.57
CA GLU A 106 5.77 -25.70 -10.91
C GLU A 106 7.11 -26.32 -10.54
N LEU A 107 7.11 -27.24 -9.58
CA LEU A 107 8.30 -27.90 -9.07
C LEU A 107 8.29 -29.37 -9.47
N ASN A 108 9.46 -29.88 -9.88
CA ASN A 108 9.63 -31.31 -10.13
C ASN A 108 10.79 -31.84 -9.28
N THR A 109 10.52 -32.84 -8.44
CA THR A 109 11.48 -33.39 -7.47
C THR A 109 11.26 -34.90 -7.30
N PRO A 110 12.31 -35.73 -7.17
CA PRO A 110 12.15 -37.14 -6.83
C PRO A 110 11.70 -37.33 -5.35
N PRO A 111 11.08 -38.47 -4.99
CA PRO A 111 10.49 -38.69 -3.67
C PRO A 111 11.48 -38.53 -2.49
N GLU A 112 12.75 -38.85 -2.72
CA GLU A 112 13.82 -38.78 -1.71
C GLU A 112 14.04 -37.37 -1.16
N TYR A 113 13.81 -36.32 -1.98
CA TYR A 113 14.05 -34.93 -1.61
C TYR A 113 12.75 -34.12 -1.42
N LEU A 114 11.58 -34.77 -1.47
CA LEU A 114 10.28 -34.12 -1.36
C LEU A 114 10.13 -33.34 -0.04
N GLY A 115 10.54 -33.94 1.08
CA GLY A 115 10.52 -33.27 2.39
C GLY A 115 11.43 -32.03 2.44
N SER A 116 12.62 -32.10 1.82
CA SER A 116 13.54 -30.96 1.72
C SER A 116 12.97 -29.83 0.86
N MET A 117 12.28 -30.15 -0.23
CA MET A 117 11.59 -29.18 -1.07
C MET A 117 10.48 -28.46 -0.29
N TYR A 118 9.63 -29.21 0.44
CA TYR A 118 8.57 -28.63 1.26
C TYR A 118 9.11 -27.73 2.37
N ALA A 119 10.27 -28.06 2.95
CA ALA A 119 10.92 -27.18 3.93
C ALA A 119 11.29 -25.81 3.32
N VAL A 120 11.75 -25.78 2.07
CA VAL A 120 12.05 -24.52 1.36
C VAL A 120 10.77 -23.75 1.04
N LEU A 121 9.73 -24.44 0.57
CA LEU A 121 8.42 -23.81 0.30
C LEU A 121 7.82 -23.15 1.55
N ASN A 122 7.82 -23.85 2.69
CA ASN A 122 7.33 -23.32 3.95
C ASN A 122 8.15 -22.12 4.45
N GLN A 123 9.47 -22.16 4.30
CA GLN A 123 10.34 -21.03 4.66
C GLN A 123 10.01 -19.78 3.83
N LYS A 124 9.56 -19.95 2.59
CA LYS A 124 9.24 -18.87 1.65
C LYS A 124 7.76 -18.47 1.64
N ARG A 125 6.97 -18.91 2.64
CA ARG A 125 5.52 -18.65 2.74
C ARG A 125 4.75 -19.13 1.49
N ALA A 126 5.22 -20.20 0.85
CA ALA A 126 4.54 -20.73 -0.32
C ALA A 126 3.27 -21.50 0.07
N GLN A 127 2.23 -21.37 -0.75
CA GLN A 127 0.98 -22.11 -0.60
C GLN A 127 0.93 -23.22 -1.64
N VAL A 128 0.88 -24.47 -1.19
CA VAL A 128 0.80 -25.65 -2.06
C VAL A 128 -0.64 -25.83 -2.52
N LEU A 129 -0.84 -26.01 -3.84
CA LEU A 129 -2.15 -26.16 -4.46
C LEU A 129 -2.45 -27.61 -4.78
N ASN A 130 -1.52 -28.25 -5.49
CA ASN A 130 -1.68 -29.61 -5.99
C ASN A 130 -0.34 -30.33 -5.98
N GLU A 131 -0.40 -31.64 -5.76
CA GLU A 131 0.73 -32.56 -5.79
C GLU A 131 0.32 -33.79 -6.60
N GLU A 132 1.05 -34.04 -7.68
CA GLU A 132 0.80 -35.15 -8.58
C GLU A 132 2.10 -35.93 -8.82
N MET A 133 2.02 -37.26 -8.79
CA MET A 133 3.12 -38.10 -9.23
C MET A 133 3.05 -38.26 -10.74
N GLN A 134 4.13 -37.94 -11.46
CA GLN A 134 4.14 -38.09 -12.91
C GLN A 134 4.18 -39.58 -13.28
N GLU A 135 3.20 -40.04 -14.06
CA GLU A 135 3.19 -41.43 -14.52
C GLU A 135 4.35 -41.67 -15.52
N GLY A 136 5.18 -42.68 -15.24
CA GLY A 136 6.30 -43.07 -16.10
C GLY A 136 7.66 -42.48 -15.71
N PHE A 137 7.70 -41.39 -14.94
CA PHE A 137 8.93 -40.85 -14.34
C PHE A 137 8.76 -40.84 -12.83
N ALA A 138 9.73 -41.36 -12.05
CA ALA A 138 9.66 -41.38 -10.58
C ALA A 138 9.87 -39.98 -9.96
N LEU A 139 9.12 -38.98 -10.44
CA LEU A 139 9.17 -37.58 -10.06
C LEU A 139 7.79 -37.13 -9.59
N PHE A 140 7.79 -36.31 -8.56
CA PHE A 140 6.62 -35.58 -8.08
C PHE A 140 6.61 -34.19 -8.70
N SER A 141 5.46 -33.81 -9.23
CA SER A 141 5.16 -32.46 -9.70
C SER A 141 4.30 -31.75 -8.66
N VAL A 142 4.79 -30.63 -8.15
CA VAL A 142 4.11 -29.83 -7.13
C VAL A 142 3.84 -28.45 -7.67
N GLN A 143 2.59 -28.02 -7.58
CA GLN A 143 2.13 -26.70 -7.96
C GLN A 143 1.90 -25.87 -6.71
N ALA A 144 2.51 -24.69 -6.63
CA ALA A 144 2.40 -23.81 -5.47
C ALA A 144 2.42 -22.33 -5.87
N TYR A 145 1.80 -21.48 -5.06
CA TYR A 145 2.00 -20.03 -5.13
C TYR A 145 3.13 -19.60 -4.21
N VAL A 146 4.05 -18.79 -4.71
CA VAL A 146 5.20 -18.26 -3.95
C VAL A 146 5.21 -16.74 -4.06
N PRO A 147 5.26 -15.98 -2.94
CA PRO A 147 5.39 -14.53 -2.98
C PRO A 147 6.66 -14.10 -3.72
N VAL A 148 6.54 -13.11 -4.61
CA VAL A 148 7.69 -12.55 -5.36
C VAL A 148 8.73 -11.91 -4.43
N SER A 149 8.29 -11.34 -3.30
CA SER A 149 9.17 -10.77 -2.28
C SER A 149 10.15 -11.80 -1.70
N GLU A 150 9.70 -13.04 -1.58
CA GLU A 150 10.45 -14.16 -0.98
C GLU A 150 11.17 -15.03 -2.02
N SER A 151 10.85 -14.88 -3.31
CA SER A 151 11.42 -15.70 -4.38
C SER A 151 12.91 -15.43 -4.65
N PHE A 152 13.47 -14.35 -4.11
CA PHE A 152 14.90 -14.07 -4.25
C PHE A 152 15.73 -15.16 -3.55
N GLY A 153 16.68 -15.75 -4.28
CA GLY A 153 17.48 -16.88 -3.81
C GLY A 153 16.74 -18.23 -3.78
N PHE A 154 15.46 -18.29 -4.16
CA PHE A 154 14.65 -19.51 -4.10
C PHE A 154 15.27 -20.69 -4.85
N ALA A 155 15.72 -20.47 -6.10
CA ALA A 155 16.34 -21.51 -6.90
C ALA A 155 17.66 -22.04 -6.27
N GLU A 156 18.41 -21.18 -5.58
CA GLU A 156 19.64 -21.56 -4.90
C GLU A 156 19.34 -22.38 -3.65
N ASP A 157 18.41 -21.92 -2.82
CA ASP A 157 17.98 -22.63 -1.61
C ASP A 157 17.41 -24.00 -1.95
N LEU A 158 16.59 -24.08 -3.01
CA LEU A 158 16.03 -25.33 -3.51
C LEU A 158 17.13 -26.30 -3.95
N ARG A 159 18.09 -25.85 -4.77
CA ARG A 159 19.23 -26.69 -5.19
C ARG A 159 20.09 -27.12 -4.02
N ARG A 160 20.37 -26.23 -3.07
CA ARG A 160 21.21 -26.52 -1.89
C ARG A 160 20.58 -27.61 -1.00
N LYS A 161 19.26 -27.56 -0.80
CA LYS A 161 18.52 -28.51 0.05
C LYS A 161 18.22 -29.84 -0.62
N THR A 162 18.19 -29.88 -1.95
CA THR A 162 17.87 -31.09 -2.74
C THR A 162 19.08 -31.66 -3.49
N ALA A 163 20.28 -31.18 -3.20
CA ALA A 163 21.51 -31.52 -3.94
C ALA A 163 21.40 -31.30 -5.47
N GLY A 164 20.55 -30.37 -5.90
CA GLY A 164 20.28 -30.06 -7.30
C GLY A 164 19.26 -30.98 -7.98
N ALA A 165 18.64 -31.91 -7.26
CA ALA A 165 17.67 -32.85 -7.81
C ALA A 165 16.29 -32.23 -8.09
N ALA A 166 15.96 -31.12 -7.43
CA ALA A 166 14.72 -30.39 -7.67
C ALA A 166 14.89 -29.29 -8.73
N SER A 167 13.87 -29.13 -9.56
CA SER A 167 13.74 -28.04 -10.52
C SER A 167 12.47 -27.25 -10.26
N ALA A 168 12.49 -25.94 -10.52
CA ALA A 168 11.34 -25.07 -10.36
C ALA A 168 11.22 -24.10 -11.54
N LEU A 169 10.01 -23.97 -12.06
CA LEU A 169 9.61 -22.94 -13.01
C LEU A 169 8.74 -21.91 -12.28
N LEU A 170 9.01 -20.63 -12.49
CA LEU A 170 8.26 -19.52 -11.88
C LEU A 170 7.62 -18.67 -12.97
N VAL A 171 6.31 -18.46 -12.88
CA VAL A 171 5.53 -17.62 -13.80
C VAL A 171 4.66 -16.67 -13.00
N LEU A 172 4.60 -15.39 -13.36
CA LEU A 172 3.70 -14.43 -12.69
C LEU A 172 2.25 -14.88 -12.87
N SER A 173 1.53 -15.06 -11.77
CA SER A 173 0.13 -15.51 -11.80
C SER A 173 -0.82 -14.36 -11.55
N HIS A 174 -0.79 -13.79 -10.35
CA HIS A 174 -1.74 -12.78 -9.91
C HIS A 174 -1.17 -11.94 -8.76
N TRP A 175 -1.97 -11.00 -8.29
CA TRP A 175 -1.69 -10.15 -7.16
C TRP A 175 -2.65 -10.51 -6.04
N GLU A 176 -2.13 -10.70 -4.83
CA GLU A 176 -2.90 -11.12 -3.66
C GLU A 176 -2.74 -10.12 -2.52
N GLU A 177 -3.82 -9.90 -1.78
CA GLU A 177 -3.82 -9.05 -0.59
C GLU A 177 -3.13 -9.77 0.57
N LEU A 178 -2.14 -9.10 1.18
CA LEU A 178 -1.51 -9.59 2.39
C LEU A 178 -2.46 -9.35 3.58
N SER A 179 -2.83 -10.43 4.28
CA SER A 179 -3.79 -10.41 5.38
C SER A 179 -3.32 -9.60 6.60
N GLU A 180 -2.00 -9.46 6.78
CA GLU A 180 -1.40 -8.74 7.89
C GLU A 180 -1.62 -7.22 7.81
N ASP A 181 -2.02 -6.60 8.92
CA ASP A 181 -2.10 -5.14 9.02
C ASP A 181 -0.69 -4.52 9.16
N PRO A 182 -0.25 -3.65 8.24
CA PRO A 182 1.04 -2.98 8.34
C PRO A 182 1.15 -1.99 9.50
N PHE A 183 0.04 -1.52 10.06
CA PHE A 183 0.00 -0.55 11.18
C PHE A 183 -0.69 -1.15 12.41
N PHE A 184 -0.60 -2.46 12.60
CA PHE A 184 -1.15 -3.11 13.79
C PHE A 184 -0.55 -2.50 15.06
N VAL A 185 -1.41 -2.04 15.95
CA VAL A 185 -1.06 -1.60 17.30
C VAL A 185 -2.05 -2.27 18.25
N PRO A 186 -1.58 -3.05 19.24
CA PRO A 186 -2.42 -3.65 20.27
C PRO A 186 -3.28 -2.58 20.95
N LYS A 187 -4.60 -2.77 20.98
CA LYS A 187 -5.53 -1.84 21.63
C LYS A 187 -6.36 -2.51 22.71
N THR A 188 -6.68 -3.80 22.55
CA THR A 188 -7.46 -4.53 23.55
C THR A 188 -6.57 -5.01 24.69
N GLU A 189 -7.15 -5.22 25.87
CA GLU A 189 -6.42 -5.71 27.04
C GLU A 189 -5.78 -7.08 26.76
N GLU A 190 -6.50 -7.97 26.07
CA GLU A 190 -6.01 -9.28 25.61
C GLU A 190 -4.82 -9.16 24.64
N GLU A 191 -4.91 -8.28 23.64
CA GLU A 191 -3.80 -8.04 22.70
C GLU A 191 -2.59 -7.44 23.42
N ILE A 192 -2.80 -6.61 24.44
CA ILE A 192 -1.73 -6.03 25.24
C ILE A 192 -1.07 -7.07 26.14
N GLU A 193 -1.83 -8.03 26.66
CA GLU A 193 -1.29 -9.16 27.42
C GLU A 193 -0.44 -10.09 26.53
N GLU A 194 -0.89 -10.37 25.30
CA GLU A 194 -0.19 -11.25 24.36
C GLU A 194 1.04 -10.59 23.70
N PHE A 195 0.85 -9.37 23.18
CA PHE A 195 1.84 -8.68 22.35
C PHE A 195 2.61 -7.57 23.10
N GLY A 196 2.17 -7.24 24.32
CA GLY A 196 2.75 -6.16 25.14
C GLY A 196 2.18 -4.78 24.81
N ASP A 197 2.87 -3.74 25.27
CA ASP A 197 2.51 -2.33 25.11
C ASP A 197 2.65 -1.78 23.66
N GLY A 198 2.75 -2.67 22.66
CA GLY A 198 3.01 -2.33 21.26
C GLY A 198 4.45 -1.87 20.99
N SER A 199 5.31 -1.72 22.00
CA SER A 199 6.71 -1.30 21.82
C SER A 199 7.66 -2.48 21.59
N SER A 200 7.28 -3.67 22.06
CA SER A 200 7.99 -4.93 21.90
C SER A 200 7.56 -5.75 20.69
N VAL A 201 6.51 -5.35 19.99
CA VAL A 201 5.97 -6.10 18.84
C VAL A 201 6.95 -6.02 17.69
N LEU A 202 7.45 -7.19 17.27
CA LEU A 202 8.32 -7.29 16.10
C LEU A 202 7.55 -6.82 14.86
N PRO A 203 8.21 -6.12 13.92
CA PRO A 203 7.54 -5.68 12.71
C PRO A 203 7.04 -6.90 11.92
N ASN A 204 5.74 -6.87 11.62
CA ASN A 204 5.05 -7.81 10.74
C ASN A 204 5.69 -7.86 9.34
N THR A 205 5.39 -8.89 8.55
CA THR A 205 5.94 -9.02 7.19
C THR A 205 5.51 -7.84 6.32
N ALA A 206 4.25 -7.43 6.42
CA ALA A 206 3.72 -6.24 5.75
C ALA A 206 4.53 -4.97 6.06
N ARG A 207 4.83 -4.75 7.35
CA ARG A 207 5.61 -3.57 7.78
C ARG A 207 7.06 -3.62 7.28
N LYS A 208 7.69 -4.80 7.34
CA LYS A 208 9.06 -5.01 6.82
C LYS A 208 9.14 -4.67 5.33
N LEU A 209 8.17 -5.11 4.53
CA LEU A 209 8.11 -4.84 3.10
C LEU A 209 7.91 -3.35 2.81
N ILE A 210 6.97 -2.71 3.52
CA ILE A 210 6.73 -1.26 3.41
C ILE A 210 8.01 -0.48 3.74
N ASP A 211 8.64 -0.78 4.87
CA ASP A 211 9.83 -0.07 5.31
C ASP A 211 11.01 -0.32 4.35
N ALA A 212 11.15 -1.51 3.77
CA ALA A 212 12.16 -1.81 2.76
C ALA A 212 11.96 -0.98 1.48
N VAL A 213 10.73 -0.88 0.99
CA VAL A 213 10.39 -0.06 -0.19
C VAL A 213 10.58 1.43 0.10
N ARG A 214 10.10 1.91 1.26
CA ARG A 214 10.25 3.31 1.69
C ARG A 214 11.72 3.70 1.82
N ARG A 215 12.55 2.88 2.46
CA ARG A 215 14.01 3.12 2.54
C ARG A 215 14.66 3.18 1.16
N ARG A 216 14.30 2.28 0.24
CA ARG A 216 14.83 2.28 -1.14
C ARG A 216 14.45 3.54 -1.91
N LYS A 217 13.24 4.07 -1.69
CA LYS A 217 12.74 5.32 -2.31
C LYS A 217 13.19 6.58 -1.59
N GLY A 218 13.86 6.48 -0.43
CA GLY A 218 14.22 7.64 0.39
C GLY A 218 13.04 8.28 1.12
N LEU A 219 11.93 7.55 1.26
CA LEU A 219 10.76 7.99 2.02
C LEU A 219 11.01 7.86 3.53
N PRO A 220 10.38 8.71 4.36
CA PRO A 220 10.51 8.61 5.80
C PRO A 220 9.94 7.28 6.30
N VAL A 221 10.69 6.64 7.19
CA VAL A 221 10.29 5.43 7.93
C VAL A 221 10.19 5.79 9.40
N GLU A 222 9.05 5.49 10.01
CA GLU A 222 8.81 5.70 11.44
C GLU A 222 9.51 4.58 12.22
N GLU A 223 10.83 4.69 12.34
CA GLU A 223 11.60 3.85 13.24
C GLU A 223 11.76 4.59 14.57
N LYS A 224 11.45 3.95 15.70
CA LYS A 224 11.71 4.53 17.03
C LYS A 224 13.22 4.58 17.27
N VAL A 225 13.90 5.60 16.73
CA VAL A 225 15.36 5.77 16.86
C VAL A 225 15.77 6.03 18.32
N VAL A 226 14.89 6.62 19.14
CA VAL A 226 15.13 6.84 20.58
C VAL A 226 13.84 6.70 21.38
N GLN A 227 13.74 5.70 22.25
CA GLN A 227 12.58 5.52 23.15
C GLN A 227 12.51 6.56 24.28
N PHE A 228 13.64 7.05 24.79
CA PHE A 228 13.70 8.08 25.84
C PHE A 228 14.86 9.05 25.61
N ALA A 229 14.63 10.12 24.84
CA ALA A 229 15.65 11.15 24.60
C ALA A 229 16.09 11.86 25.91
N THR A 230 15.17 12.00 26.86
CA THR A 230 15.38 12.70 28.14
C THR A 230 16.34 12.01 29.11
N LYS A 231 16.58 10.68 28.97
CA LYS A 231 17.43 9.92 29.91
C LYS A 231 18.89 9.78 29.46
N GLN A 232 19.29 10.33 28.31
CA GLN A 232 20.66 10.18 27.82
C GLN A 232 21.70 10.88 28.71
N ARG A 233 21.36 12.04 29.27
CA ARG A 233 22.30 12.82 30.11
C ARG A 233 22.52 12.20 31.51
N THR A 234 21.54 11.46 32.03
CA THR A 234 21.59 10.87 33.38
C THR A 234 22.08 9.42 33.41
N ARG A 235 22.02 8.66 32.32
CA ARG A 235 22.50 7.27 32.26
C ARG A 235 24.02 7.12 32.37
N ALA A 236 24.80 8.14 32.03
CA ALA A 236 26.27 8.11 32.12
C ALA A 236 26.80 8.34 33.54
N ARG A 237 25.96 8.78 34.48
CA ARG A 237 26.37 9.03 35.87
C ARG A 237 26.04 7.79 36.72
N LYS A 238 26.94 6.80 36.69
CA LYS A 238 26.98 5.76 37.72
C LYS A 238 27.30 6.46 39.05
N VAL A 239 26.32 6.50 39.96
CA VAL A 239 26.57 6.63 41.40
C VAL A 239 26.85 5.25 41.93
#